data_AF-A0A8H6F0V3-F1
#
_entry.id   AF-A0A8H6F0V3-F1
#
_cell.length_a   1.000
_cell.length_b   1.000
_cell.length_c   1.000
_cell.angle_alpha   90.00
_cell.angle_beta   90.00
_cell.angle_gamma   90.00
#
_symmetry.space_group_name_H-M   'P 1'
#
loop_
_entity.id
_entity.type
_entity.pdbx_description
1 polymer ?
#
loop_
_entity_poly.entity_id
_entity_poly.type
_entity_poly.pdbx_seq_one_letter_code
_entity_poly.pdbx_strand_id
1 'polypeptide(L)'
;MADMEKYQYQASPGFSPNPFPIVTIYWTGILMSKHQQASSLSTEVHVQWGNMFVLGCAFRFITYLMLMLNAKVPKDLSRPSRPFTELVVSFSLLCGGLIFMESTDPVILSFEYYGLTSMFTLNISLGFTTLFMGWQMLLFAFKDWLKSKYNKQQDMV
;
A
#
# COMPACT_ATOMS: atom_id res chain seq x y z
N MET A 1 10.40 49.23 9.16
CA MET A 1 9.57 48.01 9.05
C MET A 1 10.27 47.08 8.06
N ALA A 2 11.49 46.58 8.24
CA ALA A 2 12.10 45.93 9.40
C ALA A 2 11.16 44.87 10.00
N ASP A 3 11.52 43.60 9.76
CA ASP A 3 11.07 42.39 10.45
C ASP A 3 9.69 41.79 10.12
N MET A 4 9.42 41.58 8.83
CA MET A 4 8.58 40.43 8.44
C MET A 4 9.47 39.19 8.38
N GLU A 5 9.73 38.67 9.58
CA GLU A 5 10.32 37.38 9.86
C GLU A 5 9.87 36.33 8.83
N LYS A 6 10.84 35.79 8.09
CA LYS A 6 10.68 34.59 7.27
C LYS A 6 10.16 33.47 8.18
N TYR A 7 8.84 33.32 8.28
CA TYR A 7 8.23 32.05 8.63
C TYR A 7 8.55 31.08 7.48
N GLN A 8 9.76 30.51 7.53
CA GLN A 8 10.04 29.24 6.89
C GLN A 8 9.10 28.25 7.58
N TYR A 9 7.99 27.91 6.93
CA TYR A 9 7.23 26.73 7.33
C TYR A 9 8.18 25.54 7.23
N GLN A 10 8.80 25.15 8.36
CA GLN A 10 9.64 23.95 8.48
C GLN A 10 8.82 22.66 8.47
N ALA A 11 7.51 22.75 8.24
CA ALA A 11 6.76 21.60 7.77
C ALA A 11 7.05 21.47 6.28
N SER A 12 7.92 20.52 5.89
CA SER A 12 7.85 19.91 4.55
C SER A 12 6.47 19.25 4.46
N PRO A 13 5.46 19.85 3.82
CA PRO A 13 4.13 19.25 3.76
C PRO A 13 4.21 18.23 2.64
N GLY A 14 4.50 16.97 2.99
CA GLY A 14 4.48 15.85 2.03
C GLY A 14 5.48 14.74 2.30
N PHE A 15 6.55 14.98 3.08
CA PHE A 15 7.53 13.94 3.40
C PHE A 15 8.10 14.13 4.80
N SER A 16 7.85 13.15 5.68
CA SER A 16 8.49 13.02 6.99
C SER A 16 9.39 11.78 6.96
N PRO A 17 10.71 11.90 7.21
CA PRO A 17 11.64 10.78 7.23
C PRO A 17 11.51 9.93 8.50
N ASN A 18 10.35 9.96 9.17
CA ASN A 18 10.10 9.19 10.38
C ASN A 18 10.25 7.69 10.08
N PRO A 19 11.19 6.97 10.72
CA PRO A 19 11.39 5.54 10.47
C PRO A 19 10.35 4.66 11.18
N PHE A 20 9.65 5.15 12.19
CA PHE A 20 8.72 4.36 13.01
C PHE A 20 7.66 3.62 12.18
N PRO A 21 6.99 4.23 11.18
CA PRO A 21 6.02 3.50 10.36
C PRO A 21 6.60 2.28 9.63
N ILE A 22 7.83 2.38 9.10
CA ILE A 22 8.50 1.27 8.41
C ILE A 22 8.84 0.17 9.42
N VAL A 23 9.44 0.54 10.55
CA VAL A 23 9.82 -0.39 11.61
C VAL A 23 8.59 -1.12 12.16
N THR A 24 7.48 -0.42 12.36
CA THR A 24 6.21 -1.01 12.81
C THR A 24 5.68 -2.01 11.79
N ILE A 25 5.60 -1.67 10.50
CA ILE A 25 5.10 -2.60 9.47
C ILE A 25 6.00 -3.84 9.39
N TYR A 26 7.32 -3.66 9.43
CA TYR A 26 8.29 -4.76 9.41
C TYR A 26 8.08 -5.73 10.58
N TRP A 27 8.11 -5.21 11.81
CA TRP A 27 7.99 -6.06 13.00
C TRP A 27 6.62 -6.71 13.10
N THR A 28 5.55 -5.99 12.75
CA THR A 28 4.22 -6.58 12.65
C THR A 28 4.27 -7.80 11.74
N GLY A 29 4.74 -7.66 10.49
CA GLY A 29 4.82 -8.75 9.53
C GLY A 29 5.64 -9.95 10.02
N ILE A 30 6.80 -9.71 10.63
CA ILE A 30 7.69 -10.77 11.16
C ILE A 30 7.09 -11.47 12.38
N LEU A 31 6.53 -10.73 13.33
CA LEU A 31 6.06 -11.32 14.59
C LEU A 31 4.85 -12.21 14.37
N MET A 32 3.93 -11.75 13.54
CA MET A 32 2.72 -12.49 13.24
C MET A 32 2.96 -13.63 12.24
N SER A 33 3.97 -13.58 11.34
CA SER A 33 4.37 -14.77 10.55
C SER A 33 4.99 -15.87 11.41
N LYS A 34 5.48 -15.54 12.60
CA LYS A 34 5.98 -16.50 13.60
C LYS A 34 4.94 -16.86 14.66
N HIS A 35 3.75 -16.27 14.59
CA HIS A 35 2.72 -16.50 15.59
C HIS A 35 2.08 -17.88 15.35
N GLN A 36 2.32 -18.82 16.26
CA GLN A 36 1.69 -20.14 16.20
C GLN A 36 0.17 -20.00 16.34
N GLN A 37 -0.56 -20.63 15.44
CA GLN A 37 -2.01 -20.66 15.45
C GLN A 37 -2.53 -22.03 15.91
N ALA A 38 -3.84 -22.11 16.16
CA ALA A 38 -4.51 -23.34 16.60
C ALA A 38 -4.35 -24.50 15.61
N SER A 39 -4.17 -24.21 14.32
CA SER A 39 -3.92 -25.22 13.29
C SER A 39 -2.73 -24.87 12.39
N SER A 40 -2.20 -25.90 11.71
CA SER A 40 -1.13 -25.71 10.72
C SER A 40 -1.60 -24.83 9.57
N LEU A 41 -2.83 -25.02 9.09
CA LEU A 41 -3.41 -24.20 8.02
C LEU A 41 -3.49 -22.73 8.43
N SER A 42 -4.01 -22.44 9.63
CA SER A 42 -4.07 -21.06 10.14
C SER A 42 -2.68 -20.43 10.26
N THR A 43 -1.69 -21.21 10.70
CA THR A 43 -0.29 -20.76 10.83
C THR A 43 0.29 -20.42 9.46
N GLU A 44 0.06 -21.23 8.44
CA GLU A 44 0.50 -20.95 7.07
C GLU A 44 -0.14 -19.69 6.50
N VAL A 45 -1.45 -19.48 6.73
CA VAL A 45 -2.15 -18.26 6.30
C VAL A 45 -1.59 -17.02 7.02
N HIS A 46 -1.28 -17.10 8.31
CA HIS A 46 -0.60 -16.03 9.05
C HIS A 46 0.81 -15.76 8.50
N VAL A 47 1.56 -16.78 8.09
CA VAL A 47 2.84 -16.58 7.40
C VAL A 47 2.64 -15.78 6.11
N GLN A 48 1.61 -16.08 5.31
CA GLN A 48 1.32 -15.38 4.06
C GLN A 48 1.00 -13.90 4.28
N TRP A 49 0.10 -13.59 5.23
CA TRP A 49 -0.22 -12.21 5.60
C TRP A 49 1.05 -11.44 6.03
N GLY A 50 1.92 -12.07 6.83
CA GLY A 50 3.12 -11.43 7.36
C GLY A 50 4.15 -11.16 6.28
N ASN A 51 4.32 -12.10 5.36
CA ASN A 51 5.19 -11.94 4.20
C ASN A 51 4.74 -10.78 3.29
N MET A 52 3.43 -10.58 3.11
CA MET A 52 2.92 -9.42 2.36
C MET A 52 3.27 -8.10 3.06
N PHE A 53 3.18 -8.02 4.39
CA PHE A 53 3.55 -6.83 5.14
C PHE A 53 5.05 -6.52 5.04
N VAL A 54 5.91 -7.55 5.13
CA VAL A 54 7.36 -7.40 4.95
C VAL A 54 7.70 -6.94 3.53
N LEU A 55 7.03 -7.48 2.50
CA LEU A 55 7.18 -7.03 1.12
C LEU A 55 6.78 -5.55 0.97
N GLY A 56 5.62 -5.16 1.48
CA GLY A 56 5.16 -3.77 1.48
C GLY A 56 6.11 -2.84 2.22
N CYS A 57 6.70 -3.29 3.33
CA CYS A 57 7.72 -2.56 4.06
C CYS A 57 8.99 -2.32 3.22
N ALA A 58 9.48 -3.34 2.52
CA ALA A 58 10.67 -3.22 1.67
C ALA A 58 10.47 -2.16 0.58
N PHE A 59 9.34 -2.19 -0.12
CA PHE A 59 9.02 -1.19 -1.14
C PHE A 59 8.78 0.20 -0.56
N ARG A 60 8.20 0.31 0.64
CA ARG A 60 8.05 1.60 1.35
C ARG A 60 9.40 2.20 1.71
N PHE A 61 10.34 1.37 2.15
CA PHE A 61 11.71 1.81 2.40
C PHE A 61 12.39 2.31 1.12
N ILE A 62 12.20 1.61 0.00
CA ILE A 62 12.68 2.09 -1.32
C ILE A 62 12.01 3.42 -1.69
N THR A 63 10.71 3.62 -1.45
CA THR A 63 10.06 4.92 -1.64
C THR A 63 10.77 6.02 -0.84
N TYR A 64 11.08 5.76 0.43
CA TYR A 64 11.76 6.75 1.28
C TYR A 64 13.16 7.05 0.74
N LEU A 65 13.92 6.03 0.33
CA LEU A 65 15.21 6.24 -0.33
C LEU A 65 15.08 7.07 -1.60
N MET A 66 14.11 6.75 -2.47
CA MET A 66 13.87 7.51 -3.70
C MET A 66 13.51 8.96 -3.42
N LEU A 67 12.68 9.24 -2.41
CA LEU A 67 12.28 10.61 -2.03
C LEU A 67 13.44 11.38 -1.39
N MET A 68 14.27 10.73 -0.57
CA MET A 68 15.46 11.35 0.03
C MET A 68 16.54 11.65 -1.01
N LEU A 69 16.77 10.74 -1.96
CA LEU A 69 17.78 10.90 -3.01
C LEU A 69 17.32 11.86 -4.12
N ASN A 70 16.02 11.87 -4.46
CA ASN A 70 15.45 12.76 -5.47
C ASN A 70 14.86 14.03 -4.85
N ALA A 71 15.52 14.64 -3.86
CA ALA A 71 15.06 15.83 -3.12
C ALA A 71 14.96 17.12 -3.96
N LYS A 72 14.37 17.08 -5.16
CA LYS A 72 13.69 18.23 -5.75
C LYS A 72 12.42 18.44 -4.92
N VAL A 73 12.44 19.46 -4.08
CA VAL A 73 11.25 20.00 -3.42
C VAL A 73 10.15 20.11 -4.49
N PRO A 74 9.00 19.41 -4.34
CA PRO A 74 7.89 19.57 -5.27
C PRO A 74 7.53 21.06 -5.28
N LYS A 75 7.79 21.75 -6.40
CA LYS A 75 7.41 23.16 -6.56
C LYS A 75 5.89 23.35 -6.53
N ASP A 76 5.16 22.25 -6.69
CA ASP A 76 3.72 22.21 -6.76
C ASP A 76 3.21 21.03 -5.92
N LEU A 77 2.74 21.32 -4.70
CA LEU A 77 2.16 20.36 -3.77
C LEU A 77 0.83 19.77 -4.28
N SER A 78 0.27 20.34 -5.36
CA SER A 78 -1.01 19.88 -5.92
C SER A 78 -0.88 18.56 -6.70
N ARG A 79 0.34 18.14 -7.05
CA ARG A 79 0.58 16.96 -7.88
C ARG A 79 1.31 15.89 -7.07
N PRO A 80 0.70 14.71 -6.89
CA PRO A 80 1.32 13.65 -6.11
C PRO A 80 2.55 13.12 -6.87
N SER A 81 3.74 13.20 -6.25
CA SER A 81 4.89 12.41 -6.66
C SER A 81 4.58 10.96 -6.31
N ARG A 82 4.36 10.11 -7.31
CA ARG A 82 3.98 8.70 -7.10
C ARG A 82 5.06 7.80 -7.67
N PRO A 83 6.16 7.53 -6.93
CA PRO A 83 7.09 6.52 -7.36
C PRO A 83 6.34 5.19 -7.51
N PHE A 84 6.68 4.42 -8.55
CA PHE A 84 6.03 3.13 -8.86
C PHE A 84 6.03 2.17 -7.65
N THR A 85 7.00 2.32 -6.75
CA THR A 85 7.09 1.57 -5.50
C THR A 85 5.85 1.70 -4.62
N GLU A 86 5.18 2.86 -4.57
CA GLU A 86 3.94 3.05 -3.78
C GLU A 86 2.77 2.20 -4.29
N LEU A 87 2.75 1.85 -5.57
CA LEU A 87 1.77 0.90 -6.12
C LEU A 87 1.97 -0.49 -5.49
N VAL A 88 3.22 -0.95 -5.45
CA VAL A 88 3.57 -2.25 -4.86
C VAL A 88 3.29 -2.26 -3.35
N VAL A 89 3.61 -1.17 -2.65
CA VAL A 89 3.26 -1.05 -1.23
C VAL A 89 1.77 -1.15 -1.00
N SER A 90 0.98 -0.43 -1.80
CA SER A 90 -0.49 -0.45 -1.70
C SER A 90 -1.04 -1.85 -1.96
N PHE A 91 -0.53 -2.53 -2.99
CA PHE A 91 -0.89 -3.90 -3.30
C PHE A 91 -0.59 -4.85 -2.16
N SER A 92 0.64 -4.82 -1.64
CA SER A 92 1.07 -5.69 -0.54
C SER A 92 0.27 -5.47 0.73
N LEU A 93 -0.04 -4.21 1.10
CA LEU A 93 -0.83 -3.90 2.30
C LEU A 93 -2.30 -4.28 2.14
N LEU A 94 -2.91 -4.05 0.97
CA LEU A 94 -4.29 -4.48 0.69
C LEU A 94 -4.41 -6.00 0.66
N CYS A 95 -3.52 -6.68 -0.08
CA CYS A 95 -3.53 -8.13 -0.19
C CYS A 95 -3.24 -8.80 1.15
N GLY A 96 -2.23 -8.32 1.89
CA GLY A 96 -1.98 -8.78 3.25
C GLY A 96 -3.21 -8.58 4.12
N GLY A 97 -3.76 -7.37 4.19
CA GLY A 97 -4.95 -7.07 5.00
C GLY A 97 -6.14 -7.99 4.69
N LEU A 98 -6.36 -8.34 3.43
CA LEU A 98 -7.38 -9.31 3.02
C LEU A 98 -7.10 -10.72 3.54
N ILE A 99 -5.88 -11.23 3.40
CA ILE A 99 -5.47 -12.53 3.94
C ILE A 99 -5.71 -12.59 5.46
N PHE A 100 -5.45 -11.50 6.18
CA PHE A 100 -5.70 -11.42 7.63
C PHE A 100 -7.19 -11.41 7.99
N MET A 101 -8.02 -10.73 7.21
CA MET A 101 -9.46 -10.78 7.42
C MET A 101 -10.04 -12.17 7.15
N GLU A 102 -9.43 -12.93 6.23
CA GLU A 102 -9.81 -14.32 5.94
C GLU A 102 -9.32 -15.30 7.02
N SER A 103 -8.25 -14.99 7.75
CA SER A 103 -7.64 -15.89 8.74
C SER A 103 -8.39 -16.00 10.08
N THR A 104 -9.71 -15.89 10.07
CA THR A 104 -10.55 -16.08 11.27
C THR A 104 -10.88 -17.55 11.48
N ASP A 105 -11.03 -17.97 12.74
CA ASP A 105 -11.26 -19.38 13.09
C ASP A 105 -12.41 -20.04 12.29
N PRO A 106 -13.59 -19.42 12.12
CA PRO A 106 -14.67 -20.06 11.37
C PRO A 106 -14.34 -20.28 9.88
N VAL A 107 -13.58 -19.35 9.29
CA VAL A 107 -13.17 -19.42 7.89
C VAL A 107 -12.11 -20.50 7.69
N ILE A 108 -11.08 -20.52 8.56
CA ILE A 108 -10.06 -21.58 8.55
C ILE A 108 -10.69 -22.95 8.77
N LEU A 109 -11.59 -23.09 9.75
CA LEU A 109 -12.25 -24.36 10.03
C LEU A 109 -13.09 -24.84 8.84
N SER A 110 -13.70 -23.91 8.10
CA SER A 110 -14.38 -24.24 6.84
C SER A 110 -13.41 -24.73 5.78
N PHE A 111 -12.24 -24.09 5.64
CA PHE A 111 -11.21 -24.54 4.70
C PHE A 111 -10.69 -25.93 5.03
N GLU A 112 -10.45 -26.22 6.30
CA GLU A 112 -10.05 -27.56 6.75
C GLU A 112 -11.14 -28.59 6.44
N TYR A 113 -12.40 -28.27 6.72
CA TYR A 113 -13.54 -29.13 6.40
C TYR A 113 -13.65 -29.46 4.91
N TYR A 114 -13.38 -28.48 4.04
CA TYR A 114 -13.39 -28.67 2.57
C TYR A 114 -12.05 -29.15 2.00
N GLY A 115 -11.02 -29.35 2.82
CA GLY A 115 -9.69 -29.78 2.38
C GLY A 115 -8.94 -28.72 1.54
N LEU A 116 -9.24 -27.44 1.74
CA LEU A 116 -8.56 -26.33 1.08
C LEU A 116 -7.24 -26.01 1.78
N THR A 117 -6.25 -25.60 0.99
CA THR A 117 -4.90 -25.26 1.47
C THR A 117 -4.71 -23.75 1.56
N SER A 118 -3.63 -23.32 2.21
CA SER A 118 -3.26 -21.90 2.31
C SER A 118 -3.10 -21.24 0.93
N MET A 119 -2.82 -21.99 -0.14
CA MET A 119 -2.76 -21.45 -1.51
C MET A 119 -4.10 -20.95 -2.04
N PHE A 120 -5.22 -21.47 -1.54
CA PHE A 120 -6.55 -21.00 -1.90
C PHE A 120 -6.74 -19.54 -1.46
N THR A 121 -6.50 -19.25 -0.18
CA THR A 121 -6.50 -17.92 0.42
C THR A 121 -5.61 -16.96 -0.35
N LEU A 122 -4.37 -17.38 -0.64
CA LEU A 122 -3.42 -16.56 -1.36
C LEU A 122 -3.92 -16.19 -2.77
N ASN A 123 -4.40 -17.17 -3.54
CA ASN A 123 -4.86 -16.94 -4.91
C ASN A 123 -6.12 -16.05 -4.96
N ILE A 124 -7.07 -16.26 -4.05
CA ILE A 124 -8.27 -15.42 -3.97
C ILE A 124 -7.89 -13.99 -3.60
N SER A 125 -7.06 -13.82 -2.57
CA SER A 125 -6.64 -12.50 -2.11
C SER A 125 -5.83 -11.75 -3.18
N LEU A 126 -4.90 -12.42 -3.87
CA LEU A 126 -4.14 -11.84 -4.98
C LEU A 126 -5.05 -11.44 -6.14
N GLY A 127 -5.95 -12.33 -6.55
CA GLY A 127 -6.88 -12.09 -7.66
C GLY A 127 -7.82 -10.92 -7.36
N PHE A 128 -8.45 -10.93 -6.18
CA PHE A 128 -9.35 -9.86 -5.75
C PHE A 128 -8.62 -8.52 -5.65
N THR A 129 -7.47 -8.47 -4.99
CA THR A 129 -6.68 -7.23 -4.85
C THR A 129 -6.28 -6.67 -6.21
N THR A 130 -5.83 -7.52 -7.13
CA THR A 130 -5.42 -7.12 -8.48
C THR A 130 -6.58 -6.52 -9.26
N LEU A 131 -7.74 -7.19 -9.26
CA LEU A 131 -8.94 -6.69 -9.93
C LEU A 131 -9.44 -5.39 -9.30
N PHE A 132 -9.43 -5.30 -7.97
CA PHE A 132 -9.87 -4.12 -7.24
C PHE A 132 -8.99 -2.89 -7.53
N MET A 133 -7.67 -3.05 -7.50
CA MET A 133 -6.74 -1.98 -7.87
C MET A 133 -6.81 -1.64 -9.35
N GLY A 134 -6.94 -2.64 -10.23
CA GLY A 134 -7.15 -2.45 -11.65
C GLY A 134 -8.41 -1.62 -11.94
N TRP A 135 -9.50 -1.90 -11.24
CA TRP A 135 -10.74 -1.12 -11.31
C TRP A 135 -10.54 0.35 -10.92
N GLN A 136 -9.83 0.61 -9.81
CA GLN A 136 -9.50 1.97 -9.38
C GLN A 136 -8.68 2.72 -10.45
N MET A 137 -7.68 2.05 -11.04
CA MET A 137 -6.85 2.63 -12.09
C MET A 137 -7.65 2.96 -13.35
N LEU A 138 -8.60 2.11 -13.74
CA LEU A 138 -9.51 2.37 -14.85
C LEU A 138 -10.38 3.60 -14.60
N LEU A 139 -10.92 3.77 -13.39
CA LEU A 139 -11.70 4.95 -13.01
C LEU A 139 -10.88 6.24 -13.09
N PHE A 140 -9.63 6.21 -12.61
CA PHE A 140 -8.74 7.37 -12.71
C PHE A 140 -8.35 7.68 -14.16
N ALA A 141 -8.03 6.65 -14.95
CA ALA A 141 -7.73 6.82 -16.37
C ALA A 141 -8.92 7.43 -17.14
N PHE A 142 -10.15 6.98 -16.85
CA PHE A 142 -11.35 7.53 -17.45
C PHE A 142 -11.59 8.99 -17.06
N LYS A 143 -11.39 9.33 -15.78
CA LYS A 143 -11.46 10.72 -15.29
C LYS A 143 -10.44 11.63 -15.97
N ASP A 144 -9.20 11.17 -16.10
CA ASP A 144 -8.14 11.97 -16.71
C ASP A 144 -8.36 12.14 -18.22
N TRP A 145 -8.91 11.12 -18.88
CA TRP A 145 -9.35 11.21 -20.28
C TRP A 145 -10.46 12.25 -20.48
N LEU A 146 -11.48 12.26 -19.61
CA LEU A 146 -12.55 13.27 -19.66
C LEU A 146 -12.03 14.69 -19.43
N LYS A 147 -11.16 14.89 -18.43
CA LYS A 147 -10.52 16.19 -18.17
C LYS A 147 -9.71 16.69 -19.37
N SER A 148 -8.94 15.79 -20.00
CA SER A 148 -8.17 16.11 -21.20
C SER A 148 -9.05 16.59 -22.35
N LYS A 149 -10.22 15.97 -22.54
CA LYS A 149 -11.20 16.43 -23.54
C LYS A 149 -11.82 17.78 -23.17
N TYR A 150 -12.19 17.99 -21.91
CA TYR A 150 -12.78 19.26 -21.46
C TYR A 150 -11.83 20.44 -21.62
N ASN A 151 -10.57 20.30 -21.20
CA ASN A 151 -9.57 21.37 -21.31
C ASN A 151 -9.33 21.76 -22.77
N LYS A 152 -9.21 20.77 -23.68
CA LYS A 152 -9.07 21.04 -25.12
C LYS A 152 -10.25 21.84 -25.69
N GLN A 153 -11.46 21.62 -25.17
CA GLN A 153 -12.64 22.36 -25.61
C GLN A 153 -12.63 23.81 -25.09
N GLN A 154 -12.13 24.06 -23.88
CA GLN A 154 -11.96 25.42 -23.36
C GLN A 154 -10.90 26.21 -24.13
N ASP A 155 -9.81 25.58 -24.55
CA ASP A 155 -8.74 26.25 -25.33
C ASP A 155 -9.19 26.64 -26.76
N MET A 156 -10.34 26.13 -27.23
CA MET A 156 -10.92 26.42 -28.55
C MET A 156 -12.00 27.51 -28.53
N VAL A 157 -12.36 28.04 -27.35
CA VAL A 157 -13.36 29.10 -27.14
C VAL A 157 -12.65 30.37 -26.68
#